data_AF-A0A5C7PJU7-F1
#
_entry.id   AF-A0A5C7PJU7-F1
#
_cell.length_a   1.000
_cell.length_b   1.000
_cell.length_c   1.000
_cell.angle_alpha   90.00
_cell.angle_beta   90.00
_cell.angle_gamma   90.00
#
_symmetry.space_group_name_H-M   'P 1'
#
loop_
_entity.id
_entity.type
_entity.pdbx_description
1 polymer ?
#
loop_
_entity_poly.entity_id
_entity_poly.type
_entity_poly.pdbx_seq_one_letter_code
_entity_poly.pdbx_strand_id
1 'polypeptide(L)'
;MSKEGETVVFFVMKAAITRLGGTLAAAEKLGVSVSTVRSWTSIAFRNRPRAGRLRKLAELSGISLESFLDYYKKVEQYKKLRKD
;
A
#
# COMPACT_ATOMS: atom_id res chain seq x y z
N MET A 1 -17.55 1.99 10.37
CA MET A 1 -16.52 1.78 9.32
C MET A 1 -16.95 2.63 8.14
N SER A 2 -16.39 3.82 7.90
CA SER A 2 -16.65 4.48 6.62
C SER A 2 -15.76 3.77 5.60
N LYS A 3 -16.40 3.11 4.63
CA LYS A 3 -15.72 2.27 3.63
C LYS A 3 -14.75 3.12 2.78
N GLU A 4 -14.98 4.42 2.68
CA GLU A 4 -14.29 5.32 1.76
C GLU A 4 -12.79 5.47 2.04
N GLY A 5 -12.39 5.63 3.31
CA GLY A 5 -10.97 5.79 3.67
C GLY A 5 -10.12 4.54 3.44
N GLU A 6 -10.69 3.34 3.66
CA GLU A 6 -10.01 2.06 3.39
C GLU A 6 -9.94 1.74 1.89
N THR A 7 -10.89 2.25 1.11
CA THR A 7 -11.00 1.94 -0.32
C THR A 7 -9.95 2.68 -1.15
N VAL A 8 -9.67 3.96 -0.85
CA VAL A 8 -8.71 4.78 -1.63
C VAL A 8 -7.27 4.22 -1.55
N VAL A 9 -6.90 3.72 -0.37
CA VAL A 9 -5.58 3.12 -0.12
C VAL A 9 -5.36 1.87 -0.96
N PHE A 10 -6.36 1.00 -0.90
CA PHE A 10 -6.37 -0.24 -1.64
C PHE A 10 -6.18 0.05 -3.13
N PHE A 11 -6.77 1.12 -3.65
CA PHE A 11 -6.59 1.52 -5.04
C PHE A 11 -5.16 1.95 -5.38
N VAL A 12 -4.50 2.80 -4.59
CA VAL A 12 -3.12 3.24 -4.91
C VAL A 12 -2.15 2.06 -4.84
N MET A 13 -2.23 1.24 -3.79
CA MET A 13 -1.37 0.07 -3.63
C MET A 13 -1.62 -0.97 -4.73
N LYS A 14 -2.90 -1.23 -5.04
CA LYS A 14 -3.28 -2.16 -6.11
C LYS A 14 -2.88 -1.63 -7.48
N ALA A 15 -3.03 -0.33 -7.75
CA ALA A 15 -2.59 0.30 -8.99
C ALA A 15 -1.07 0.15 -9.18
N ALA A 16 -0.29 0.38 -8.12
CA ALA A 16 1.16 0.18 -8.15
C ALA A 16 1.52 -1.27 -8.52
N ILE A 17 0.90 -2.24 -7.83
CA ILE A 17 1.14 -3.67 -8.08
C ILE A 17 0.68 -4.08 -9.48
N THR A 18 -0.44 -3.57 -9.98
CA THR A 18 -0.89 -3.81 -11.36
C THR A 18 0.12 -3.28 -12.38
N ARG A 19 0.64 -2.07 -12.20
CA ARG A 19 1.68 -1.50 -13.08
C ARG A 19 2.97 -2.32 -13.09
N LEU A 20 3.27 -3.02 -11.99
CA LEU A 20 4.43 -3.90 -11.92
C LEU A 20 4.26 -5.23 -12.64
N GLY A 21 3.06 -5.57 -13.12
CA GLY A 21 2.72 -6.86 -13.72
C GLY A 21 1.93 -7.79 -12.79
N GLY A 22 1.33 -7.24 -11.73
CA GLY A 22 0.57 -7.99 -10.75
C GLY A 22 1.43 -8.52 -9.59
N THR A 23 0.80 -9.32 -8.73
CA THR A 23 1.38 -9.73 -7.43
C THR A 23 2.70 -10.49 -7.57
N LEU A 24 2.81 -11.42 -8.53
CA LEU A 24 4.01 -12.23 -8.73
C LEU A 24 5.18 -11.38 -9.20
N ALA A 25 4.99 -10.61 -10.26
CA ALA A 25 6.02 -9.72 -10.81
C ALA A 25 6.43 -8.64 -9.81
N ALA A 26 5.49 -8.11 -9.02
CA ALA A 26 5.79 -7.17 -7.95
C ALA A 26 6.66 -7.82 -6.86
N ALA A 27 6.35 -9.06 -6.47
CA ALA A 27 7.12 -9.79 -5.45
C ALA A 27 8.58 -10.00 -5.88
N GLU A 28 8.80 -10.41 -7.13
CA GLU A 28 10.13 -10.58 -7.72
C GLU A 28 10.91 -9.25 -7.78
N LYS A 29 10.33 -8.20 -8.35
CA LYS A 29 10.97 -6.88 -8.48
C LYS A 29 11.32 -6.24 -7.13
N LEU A 30 10.51 -6.51 -6.11
CA LEU A 30 10.69 -5.98 -4.76
C LEU A 30 11.58 -6.87 -3.88
N GLY A 31 11.87 -8.11 -4.29
CA GLY A 31 12.61 -9.09 -3.49
C GLY A 31 11.87 -9.48 -2.22
N VAL A 32 10.55 -9.70 -2.32
CA VAL A 32 9.69 -10.06 -1.18
C VAL A 32 8.81 -11.26 -1.53
N SER A 33 8.21 -11.92 -0.54
CA SER A 33 7.29 -13.02 -0.81
C SER A 33 5.98 -12.53 -1.43
N VAL A 34 5.33 -13.37 -2.24
CA VAL A 34 3.96 -13.14 -2.75
C VAL A 34 2.98 -12.90 -1.60
N SER A 35 3.12 -13.62 -0.49
CA SER A 35 2.30 -13.42 0.71
C SER A 35 2.47 -12.02 1.31
N THR A 36 3.68 -11.47 1.27
CA THR A 36 3.95 -10.10 1.70
C THR A 36 3.21 -9.10 0.82
N VAL A 37 3.30 -9.22 -0.50
CA VAL A 37 2.58 -8.33 -1.43
C VAL A 37 1.06 -8.41 -1.25
N ARG A 38 0.52 -9.64 -1.12
CA ARG A 38 -0.91 -9.85 -0.86
C ARG A 38 -1.37 -9.18 0.44
N SER A 39 -0.52 -9.20 1.47
CA SER A 39 -0.84 -8.57 2.75
C SER A 39 -0.96 -7.04 2.64
N TRP A 40 -0.20 -6.41 1.73
CA TRP A 40 -0.28 -4.96 1.49
C TRP A 40 -1.56 -4.55 0.76
N THR A 41 -2.13 -5.45 -0.03
CA THR A 41 -3.43 -5.28 -0.70
C THR A 41 -4.60 -5.80 0.12
N SER A 42 -4.37 -6.26 1.35
CA SER A 42 -5.47 -6.71 2.22
C SER A 42 -6.08 -5.53 2.96
N ILE A 43 -7.41 -5.49 2.99
CA ILE A 43 -8.22 -4.50 3.72
C ILE A 43 -7.88 -4.51 5.23
N ALA A 44 -7.32 -5.60 5.75
CA ALA A 44 -6.96 -5.71 7.15
C ALA A 44 -5.76 -4.82 7.57
N PHE A 45 -5.03 -4.19 6.63
CA PHE A 45 -3.88 -3.30 6.84
C PHE A 45 -2.83 -3.75 7.87
N ARG A 46 -2.83 -5.04 8.24
CA ARG A 46 -2.01 -5.58 9.34
C ARG A 46 -0.52 -5.44 9.04
N ASN A 47 -0.14 -5.54 7.78
CA ASN A 47 1.24 -5.46 7.34
C ASN A 47 1.36 -4.36 6.29
N ARG A 48 2.00 -3.25 6.68
CA ARG A 48 2.34 -2.14 5.79
C ARG A 48 3.76 -2.29 5.28
N PRO A 49 4.04 -1.99 4.00
CA PRO A 49 5.42 -1.89 3.54
C PRO A 49 6.16 -0.84 4.36
N ARG A 50 7.37 -1.19 4.82
CA ARG A 50 8.30 -0.23 5.44
C ARG A 50 8.66 0.87 4.43
N ALA A 51 9.06 2.05 4.92
CA ALA A 51 9.36 3.22 4.10
C ALA A 51 10.29 2.92 2.91
N GLY A 52 11.35 2.13 3.10
CA GLY A 52 12.26 1.74 2.01
C GLY A 52 11.57 0.93 0.90
N ARG A 53 10.66 0.01 1.26
CA ARG A 53 9.88 -0.75 0.26
C ARG A 53 8.83 0.11 -0.43
N LEU A 54 8.28 1.09 0.28
CA LEU A 54 7.35 2.05 -0.29
C LEU A 54 8.03 2.94 -1.34
N ARG A 55 9.24 3.43 -1.04
CA ARG A 55 10.05 4.20 -1.99
C ARG A 55 10.36 3.37 -3.24
N LYS A 56 10.82 2.13 -3.06
CA LYS A 56 11.10 1.22 -4.19
C LYS A 56 9.84 0.92 -5.02
N LEU A 57 8.68 0.74 -4.37
CA LEU A 57 7.40 0.56 -5.05
C LEU A 57 7.02 1.79 -5.87
N ALA A 58 7.19 3.00 -5.32
CA ALA A 58 6.93 4.25 -6.01
C ALA A 58 7.80 4.40 -7.27
N GLU A 59 9.11 4.18 -7.13
CA GLU A 59 10.07 4.22 -8.23
C GLU A 59 9.71 3.24 -9.35
N LEU A 60 9.47 1.98 -9.00
CA LEU A 60 9.21 0.94 -10.00
C LEU A 60 7.83 1.05 -10.68
N SER A 61 6.83 1.62 -9.98
CA SER A 61 5.46 1.77 -10.51
C SER A 61 5.21 3.12 -11.18
N GLY A 62 6.14 4.07 -11.08
CA GLY A 62 5.96 5.44 -11.57
C GLY A 62 4.82 6.18 -10.86
N ILE A 63 4.44 5.75 -9.65
CA ILE A 63 3.50 6.46 -8.79
C ILE A 63 4.32 7.28 -7.79
N SER A 64 3.96 8.55 -7.57
CA SER A 64 4.71 9.40 -6.67
C SER A 64 4.68 8.85 -5.24
N LEU A 65 5.80 9.01 -4.52
CA LEU A 65 5.88 8.63 -3.12
C LEU A 65 4.82 9.36 -2.28
N GLU A 66 4.50 10.61 -2.63
CA GLU A 66 3.43 11.39 -2.00
C GLU A 66 2.06 10.74 -2.08
N SER A 67 1.72 10.08 -3.20
CA SER A 67 0.46 9.31 -3.30
C SER A 67 0.39 8.17 -2.27
N PHE A 68 1.52 7.62 -1.85
CA PHE A 68 1.57 6.63 -0.77
C PHE A 68 1.66 7.25 0.63
N LEU A 69 2.22 8.46 0.78
CA LEU A 69 2.35 9.14 2.07
C LEU A 69 1.06 9.84 2.51
N ASP A 70 0.33 10.47 1.58
CA ASP A 70 -1.02 10.97 1.80
C ASP A 70 -1.95 9.84 2.30
N TYR A 71 -1.76 8.65 1.72
CA TYR A 71 -2.36 7.41 2.22
C TYR A 71 -2.05 7.18 3.70
N TYR A 72 -0.78 7.11 4.11
CA TYR A 72 -0.44 6.76 5.50
C TYR A 72 -0.90 7.80 6.52
N LYS A 73 -0.85 9.09 6.17
CA LYS A 73 -1.35 10.17 7.03
C LYS A 73 -2.85 10.01 7.30
N LYS A 74 -3.65 9.72 6.27
CA LYS A 74 -5.09 9.46 6.42
C LYS A 74 -5.36 8.30 7.36
N VAL A 75 -4.67 7.16 7.20
CA VAL A 75 -4.96 6.00 8.07
C VAL A 75 -4.51 6.20 9.51
N GLU A 76 -3.40 6.89 9.78
CA GLU A 76 -3.02 7.22 11.16
C GLU A 76 -3.99 8.23 11.80
N GLN A 77 -4.48 9.21 11.04
CA GLN A 77 -5.52 10.13 11.50
C GLN A 77 -6.82 9.37 11.85
N TYR A 78 -7.24 8.41 11.01
CA TYR A 78 -8.41 7.56 11.29
C TYR A 78 -8.23 6.65 12.50
N LYS A 79 -7.03 6.10 12.75
CA LYS A 79 -6.76 5.30 13.96
C LYS A 79 -6.89 6.13 15.24
N LYS A 80 -6.47 7.39 15.20
CA LYS A 80 -6.64 8.32 16.33
C LYS A 80 -8.12 8.57 16.62
N LEU A 81 -8.93 8.79 15.58
CA LEU A 81 -10.39 8.98 15.69
C LEU A 81 -11.18 7.76 16.22
N ARG A 82 -10.54 6.59 16.30
CA ARG A 82 -11.17 5.33 16.74
C ARG A 82 -10.80 4.93 18.18
N LYS A 83 -9.95 5.72 18.84
CA LYS A 83 -9.47 5.49 20.20
C LYS A 83 -10.21 6.32 21.27
N ASP A 84 -11.19 7.11 20.85
CA ASP A 84 -12.19 7.77 21.70
C ASP A 84 -13.55 7.08 21.52
#